data_AF-A0A1Q8VFY9-F1
#
_entry.id   AF-A0A1Q8VFY9-F1
#
_cell.length_a   1.000
_cell.length_b   1.000
_cell.length_c   1.000
_cell.angle_alpha   90.00
_cell.angle_beta   90.00
_cell.angle_gamma   90.00
#
_symmetry.space_group_name_H-M   'P 1'
#
loop_
_entity.id
_entity.type
_entity.pdbx_description
1 polymer ?
#
loop_
_entity_poly.entity_id
_entity_poly.type
_entity_poly.pdbx_seq_one_letter_code
_entity_poly.pdbx_strand_id
1 'polypeptide(L)'
;MNEFNDDLLPASESLKQLAEAHGVSTEYWDYHGNLASPSSATLRAVLTALGVSAHSEEEIGRALREVEDAPWRQALAPTVVTRGGVESTVPVYVPDGAKVRARVELENGDVRELTQTEDWTVPREVDGVKRGRASFILGADLPLGWHRLIAEVSPGSTDQTAPQGAHAAAPADGEAETITVTSALAVTPNHLDLPESLGDRGWGVMAQLYSTRSRGSWGTGDTDDLTELAAFLGDQGADFLLINPLHAAEPVAPMTSSPYLPVTRRFVNPLYIRPENIPEVARLSGPKRSLVQWAFEEVKDSDLSAEPIDRDAVWKAKREALEVIFAAGRSYSRQRDFERFRAEQGEGLERFALWSALVEKHGPLQTWPATLREADSVYVANEAHQLAERIDFFAWLQWIVDEQLARAQAEALASGMALGIMDDLAVGVHSQGADAWSNPEAFASGVTVGAPPDMYNQQGQNWSQPPWNPQYLARNAYAPLRDMVRTVLRHAGALRV
;
A
#
# COMPACT_ATOMS: atom_id res chain seq x y z
N MET A 1 8.34 -4.25 -49.42
CA MET A 1 9.41 -4.27 -48.41
C MET A 1 8.69 -4.66 -47.13
N ASN A 2 8.66 -5.95 -46.82
CA ASN A 2 8.01 -6.43 -45.60
C ASN A 2 8.88 -5.94 -44.46
N GLU A 3 8.37 -5.02 -43.64
CA GLU A 3 8.94 -4.76 -42.33
C GLU A 3 8.89 -6.11 -41.58
N PHE A 4 10.06 -6.70 -41.37
CA PHE A 4 10.21 -7.80 -40.44
C PHE A 4 9.77 -7.27 -39.08
N ASN A 5 8.65 -7.78 -38.56
CA ASN A 5 8.18 -7.40 -37.25
C ASN A 5 9.05 -8.10 -36.20
N ASP A 6 10.20 -7.50 -35.90
CA ASP A 6 11.16 -7.99 -34.89
C ASP A 6 10.50 -8.17 -33.51
N ASP A 7 9.32 -7.57 -33.28
CA ASP A 7 8.53 -7.67 -32.05
C ASP A 7 7.99 -9.08 -31.73
N LEU A 8 8.01 -10.00 -32.70
CA LEU A 8 7.56 -11.39 -32.52
C LEU A 8 8.72 -12.40 -32.40
N LEU A 9 9.98 -11.95 -32.46
CA LEU A 9 11.12 -12.84 -32.35
C LEU A 9 11.31 -13.37 -30.91
N PRO A 10 11.72 -14.64 -30.76
CA PRO A 10 12.08 -15.19 -29.45
C PRO A 10 13.18 -14.35 -28.79
N ALA A 11 13.09 -14.18 -27.47
CA ALA A 11 14.12 -13.50 -26.69
C ALA A 11 15.46 -14.22 -26.77
N SER A 12 16.55 -13.44 -26.87
CA SER A 12 17.91 -13.97 -26.70
C SER A 12 18.09 -14.53 -25.29
N GLU A 13 19.03 -15.46 -25.13
CA GLU A 13 19.31 -16.07 -23.82
C GLU A 13 19.79 -15.03 -22.80
N SER A 14 20.58 -14.05 -23.24
CA SER A 14 21.05 -12.94 -22.40
C SER A 14 19.88 -12.06 -21.90
N LEU A 15 18.88 -11.80 -22.75
CA LEU A 15 17.67 -11.06 -22.37
C LEU A 15 16.81 -11.85 -21.38
N LYS A 16 16.67 -13.17 -21.58
CA LYS A 16 15.95 -14.05 -20.63
C LYS A 16 16.63 -14.09 -19.27
N GLN A 17 17.96 -14.26 -19.26
CA GLN A 17 18.75 -14.23 -18.03
C GLN A 17 18.57 -12.90 -17.28
N LEU A 18 18.57 -11.78 -17.99
CA LEU A 18 18.32 -10.47 -17.38
C LEU A 18 16.89 -10.34 -16.84
N ALA A 19 15.89 -10.83 -17.59
CA ALA A 19 14.49 -10.85 -17.14
C ALA A 19 14.34 -11.63 -15.82
N GLU A 20 14.89 -12.85 -15.75
CA GLU A 20 14.86 -13.69 -14.56
C GLU A 20 15.59 -13.05 -13.37
N ALA A 21 16.73 -12.39 -13.62
CA ALA A 21 17.47 -11.65 -12.61
C ALA A 21 16.66 -10.49 -11.98
N HIS A 22 15.65 -9.99 -12.68
CA HIS A 22 14.70 -8.98 -12.20
C HIS A 22 13.33 -9.55 -11.78
N GLY A 23 13.19 -10.88 -11.70
CA GLY A 23 11.95 -11.54 -11.30
C GLY A 23 10.85 -11.52 -12.36
N VAL A 24 11.21 -11.34 -13.64
CA VAL A 24 10.28 -11.39 -14.77
C VAL A 24 10.31 -12.78 -15.38
N SER A 25 9.18 -13.49 -15.32
CA SER A 25 9.06 -14.83 -15.91
C SER A 25 9.27 -14.81 -17.43
N THR A 26 10.11 -15.71 -17.92
CA THR A 26 10.46 -15.90 -19.33
C THR A 26 9.61 -16.96 -20.02
N GLU A 27 8.80 -17.68 -19.25
CA GLU A 27 7.91 -18.74 -19.70
C GLU A 27 6.63 -18.77 -18.85
N TYR A 28 5.53 -19.23 -19.45
CA TYR A 28 4.26 -19.45 -18.76
C TYR A 28 3.46 -20.55 -19.46
N TRP A 29 2.52 -21.15 -18.75
CA TRP A 29 1.58 -22.12 -19.32
C TRP A 29 0.35 -21.39 -19.86
N ASP A 30 0.06 -21.56 -21.14
CA ASP A 30 -1.17 -21.04 -21.73
C ASP A 30 -2.38 -21.89 -21.32
N TYR A 31 -3.59 -21.39 -21.60
CA TYR A 31 -4.82 -22.10 -21.25
C TYR A 31 -5.09 -23.36 -22.09
N HIS A 32 -4.29 -23.59 -23.15
CA HIS A 32 -4.29 -24.85 -23.91
C HIS A 32 -3.34 -25.90 -23.30
N GLY A 33 -2.58 -25.53 -22.26
CA GLY A 33 -1.59 -26.40 -21.62
C GLY A 33 -0.26 -26.46 -22.37
N ASN A 34 0.02 -25.52 -23.29
CA ASN A 34 1.33 -25.40 -23.92
C ASN A 34 2.23 -24.48 -23.10
N LEU A 35 3.52 -24.80 -23.08
CA LEU A 35 4.54 -23.88 -22.57
C LEU A 35 4.78 -22.78 -23.62
N ALA A 36 4.52 -21.54 -23.24
CA ALA A 36 4.70 -20.35 -24.07
C ALA A 36 5.81 -19.46 -23.50
N SER A 37 6.42 -18.65 -24.36
CA SER A 37 7.41 -17.65 -23.97
C SER A 37 6.97 -16.26 -24.43
N PRO A 38 7.15 -15.20 -23.61
CA PRO A 38 6.94 -13.83 -24.04
C PRO A 38 7.89 -13.46 -25.19
N SER A 39 7.48 -12.49 -26.02
CA SER A 39 8.35 -11.98 -27.07
C SER A 39 9.48 -11.10 -26.51
N SER A 40 10.53 -10.90 -27.32
CA SER A 40 11.62 -9.96 -26.99
C SER A 40 11.09 -8.57 -26.62
N ALA A 41 10.11 -8.07 -27.37
CA ALA A 41 9.50 -6.76 -27.14
C ALA A 41 8.79 -6.70 -25.78
N THR A 42 8.05 -7.75 -25.40
CA THR A 42 7.40 -7.84 -24.09
C THR A 42 8.42 -7.80 -22.95
N LEU A 43 9.49 -8.61 -23.02
CA LEU A 43 10.51 -8.63 -21.96
C LEU A 43 11.20 -7.27 -21.84
N ARG A 44 11.56 -6.63 -22.97
CA ARG A 44 12.16 -5.29 -22.95
C ARG A 44 11.22 -4.25 -22.35
N ALA A 45 9.93 -4.26 -22.72
CA ALA A 45 8.95 -3.33 -22.17
C ALA A 45 8.78 -3.47 -20.65
N VAL A 46 8.70 -4.71 -20.15
CA VAL A 46 8.61 -4.97 -18.70
C VAL A 46 9.90 -4.54 -17.98
N LEU A 47 11.07 -4.87 -18.54
CA LEU A 47 12.36 -4.42 -17.99
C LEU A 47 12.47 -2.90 -17.94
N THR A 48 12.06 -2.19 -19.00
CA THR A 48 12.01 -0.73 -19.04
C THR A 48 11.06 -0.16 -17.97
N ALA A 49 9.89 -0.78 -17.76
CA ALA A 49 8.97 -0.39 -16.70
C ALA A 49 9.55 -0.57 -15.29
N LEU A 50 10.49 -1.51 -15.12
CA LEU A 50 11.27 -1.72 -13.90
C LEU A 50 12.53 -0.84 -13.82
N GLY A 51 12.73 0.08 -14.77
CA GLY A 51 13.87 0.99 -14.83
C GLY A 51 15.15 0.39 -15.40
N VAL A 52 15.06 -0.72 -16.14
CA VAL A 52 16.21 -1.44 -16.70
C VAL A 52 16.32 -1.20 -18.21
N SER A 53 17.47 -0.67 -18.65
CA SER A 53 17.77 -0.53 -20.08
C SER A 53 18.25 -1.87 -20.64
N ALA A 54 17.58 -2.33 -21.68
CA ALA A 54 17.89 -3.58 -22.35
C ALA A 54 17.59 -3.42 -23.84
N HIS A 55 18.20 -2.45 -24.52
CA HIS A 55 18.01 -2.22 -25.96
C HIS A 55 19.17 -2.75 -26.81
N SER A 56 20.32 -3.06 -26.20
CA SER A 56 21.47 -3.70 -26.86
C SER A 56 22.12 -4.78 -25.98
N GLU A 57 22.96 -5.63 -26.56
CA GLU A 57 23.72 -6.65 -25.79
C GLU A 57 24.71 -6.01 -24.80
N GLU A 58 25.29 -4.85 -25.13
CA GLU A 58 26.14 -4.10 -24.21
C GLU A 58 25.37 -3.57 -23.00
N GLU A 59 24.12 -3.12 -23.21
CA GLU A 59 23.24 -2.69 -22.13
C GLU A 59 22.84 -3.87 -21.25
N ILE A 60 22.45 -5.00 -21.85
CA ILE A 60 22.11 -6.24 -21.12
C ILE A 60 23.29 -6.69 -20.27
N GLY A 61 24.50 -6.75 -20.84
CA GLY A 61 25.72 -7.13 -20.11
C GLY A 61 26.12 -6.12 -19.03
N ARG A 62 25.74 -4.85 -19.14
CA ARG A 62 25.90 -3.86 -18.05
C ARG A 62 24.88 -4.08 -16.95
N ALA A 63 23.61 -4.30 -17.30
CA ALA A 63 22.53 -4.52 -16.36
C ALA A 63 22.72 -5.82 -15.54
N LEU A 64 23.16 -6.91 -16.17
CA LEU A 64 23.49 -8.16 -15.47
C LEU A 64 24.60 -7.96 -14.43
N ARG A 65 25.67 -7.24 -14.78
CA ARG A 65 26.72 -6.87 -13.81
C ARG A 65 26.18 -5.99 -12.69
N GLU A 66 25.28 -5.06 -13.01
CA GLU A 66 24.64 -4.23 -11.99
C GLU A 66 23.84 -5.06 -10.99
N VAL A 67 23.12 -6.10 -11.42
CA VAL A 67 22.41 -7.02 -10.52
C VAL A 67 23.38 -7.73 -9.58
N GLU A 68 24.53 -8.17 -10.08
CA GLU A 68 25.56 -8.82 -9.26
C GLU A 68 26.25 -7.83 -8.31
N ASP A 69 26.45 -6.58 -8.72
CA ASP A 69 27.19 -5.54 -7.98
C ASP A 69 26.33 -4.81 -6.94
N ALA A 70 25.05 -4.60 -7.21
CA ALA A 70 24.17 -3.78 -6.39
C ALA A 70 24.12 -4.19 -4.90
N PRO A 71 24.01 -5.49 -4.53
CA PRO A 71 24.04 -5.91 -3.13
C PRO A 71 25.33 -5.54 -2.42
N TRP A 72 26.46 -5.52 -3.14
CA TRP A 72 27.77 -5.24 -2.56
C TRP A 72 27.99 -3.75 -2.30
N ARG A 73 27.25 -2.86 -2.98
CA ARG A 73 27.36 -1.40 -2.78
C ARG A 73 26.74 -0.95 -1.45
N GLN A 74 25.74 -1.66 -0.96
CA GLN A 74 24.98 -1.31 0.24
C GLN A 74 25.40 -2.20 1.41
N ALA A 75 25.61 -1.62 2.59
CA ALA A 75 25.99 -2.43 3.74
C ALA A 75 24.88 -3.36 4.20
N LEU A 76 23.63 -2.90 4.13
CA LEU A 76 22.44 -3.68 4.41
C LEU A 76 21.50 -3.58 3.21
N ALA A 77 20.74 -4.65 2.96
CA ALA A 77 19.59 -4.56 2.06
C ALA A 77 18.63 -3.47 2.56
N PRO A 78 17.89 -2.76 1.69
CA PRO A 78 17.01 -1.66 2.12
C PRO A 78 15.94 -2.09 3.13
N THR A 79 15.42 -3.31 2.95
CA THR A 79 14.51 -3.96 3.89
C THR A 79 14.84 -5.44 3.97
N VAL A 80 14.79 -5.99 5.17
CA VAL A 80 14.94 -7.41 5.46
C VAL A 80 13.60 -7.94 5.97
N VAL A 81 13.16 -9.09 5.46
CA VAL A 81 11.94 -9.77 5.93
C VAL A 81 12.32 -11.18 6.37
N THR A 82 11.96 -11.55 7.59
CA THR A 82 12.15 -12.89 8.15
C THR A 82 10.86 -13.40 8.78
N ARG A 83 10.71 -14.72 8.89
CA ARG A 83 9.62 -15.32 9.65
C ARG A 83 10.02 -15.46 11.11
N GLY A 84 9.12 -15.12 12.03
CA GLY A 84 9.31 -15.35 13.46
C GLY A 84 9.35 -16.84 13.80
N GLY A 85 10.02 -17.20 14.90
CA GLY A 85 10.17 -18.61 15.31
C GLY A 85 11.14 -19.43 14.46
N VAL A 86 11.80 -18.83 13.48
CA VAL A 86 12.82 -19.46 12.63
C VAL A 86 14.10 -18.65 12.70
N GLU A 87 15.21 -19.30 13.00
CA GLU A 87 16.53 -18.66 12.93
C GLU A 87 16.90 -18.41 11.47
N SER A 88 17.34 -17.19 11.16
CA SER A 88 17.81 -16.82 9.82
C SER A 88 19.09 -16.01 9.91
N THR A 89 19.68 -15.66 8.76
CA THR A 89 20.90 -14.86 8.71
C THR A 89 20.72 -13.65 7.80
N VAL A 90 21.31 -12.52 8.19
CA VAL A 90 21.37 -11.32 7.37
C VAL A 90 22.81 -11.02 6.94
N PRO A 91 23.07 -10.84 5.63
CA PRO A 91 24.38 -10.42 5.16
C PRO A 91 24.61 -8.93 5.39
N VAL A 92 25.86 -8.57 5.70
CA VAL A 92 26.34 -7.20 5.83
C VAL A 92 27.59 -7.04 4.96
N TYR A 93 27.53 -6.14 3.98
CA TYR A 93 28.61 -5.90 3.03
C TYR A 93 29.46 -4.70 3.46
N VAL A 94 30.77 -4.87 3.57
CA VAL A 94 31.67 -3.83 4.08
C VAL A 94 32.97 -3.81 3.28
N PRO A 95 33.76 -2.72 3.30
CA PRO A 95 35.12 -2.75 2.80
C PRO A 95 35.90 -3.92 3.41
N ASP A 96 36.69 -4.62 2.61
CA ASP A 96 37.46 -5.78 3.05
C ASP A 96 38.41 -5.39 4.20
N GLY A 97 38.38 -6.17 5.29
CA GLY A 97 39.12 -5.87 6.52
C GLY A 97 38.43 -4.92 7.51
N ALA A 98 37.29 -4.32 7.17
CA ALA A 98 36.51 -3.51 8.12
C ALA A 98 35.94 -4.37 9.26
N LYS A 99 35.79 -3.77 10.44
CA LYS A 99 35.07 -4.38 11.57
C LYS A 99 33.59 -3.99 11.49
N VAL A 100 32.71 -4.95 11.75
CA VAL A 100 31.27 -4.72 11.74
C VAL A 100 30.62 -5.27 13.00
N ARG A 101 29.70 -4.50 13.58
CA ARG A 101 28.74 -4.97 14.59
C ARG A 101 27.34 -4.75 14.06
N ALA A 102 26.43 -5.66 14.35
CA ALA A 102 25.03 -5.52 13.96
C ALA A 102 24.13 -5.72 15.17
N ARG A 103 23.07 -4.91 15.26
CA ARG A 103 22.02 -4.99 16.28
C ARG A 103 20.65 -4.75 15.67
N VAL A 104 19.62 -5.24 16.35
CA VAL A 104 18.22 -4.93 16.05
C VAL A 104 17.66 -4.04 17.16
N GLU A 105 17.10 -2.90 16.78
CA GLU A 105 16.23 -2.10 17.62
C GLU A 105 14.79 -2.50 17.34
N LEU A 106 14.15 -3.08 18.33
CA LEU A 106 12.78 -3.59 18.28
C LEU A 106 11.78 -2.44 18.20
N GLU A 107 10.55 -2.75 17.77
CA GLU A 107 9.48 -1.76 17.59
C GLU A 107 9.11 -1.06 18.90
N ASN A 108 9.30 -1.74 20.03
CA ASN A 108 9.08 -1.22 21.38
C ASN A 108 10.27 -0.38 21.92
N GLY A 109 11.37 -0.26 21.17
CA GLY A 109 12.59 0.45 21.55
C GLY A 109 13.68 -0.40 22.22
N ASP A 110 13.43 -1.68 22.51
CA ASP A 110 14.46 -2.57 23.05
C ASP A 110 15.55 -2.88 22.02
N VAL A 111 16.76 -3.19 22.49
CA VAL A 111 17.90 -3.51 21.60
C VAL A 111 18.36 -4.96 21.79
N ARG A 112 18.69 -5.62 20.68
CA ARG A 112 19.25 -6.97 20.59
C ARG A 112 20.51 -6.97 19.75
N GLU A 113 21.66 -7.27 20.37
CA GLU A 113 22.91 -7.46 19.63
C GLU A 113 22.86 -8.77 18.82
N LEU A 114 23.34 -8.73 17.58
CA LEU A 114 23.38 -9.90 16.71
C LEU A 114 24.73 -10.61 16.80
N THR A 115 24.69 -11.94 16.72
CA THR A 115 25.91 -12.76 16.71
C THR A 115 26.36 -12.97 15.28
N GLN A 116 27.62 -12.65 14.99
CA GLN A 116 28.23 -12.97 13.70
C GLN A 116 28.43 -14.48 13.57
N THR A 117 28.13 -15.03 12.40
CA THR A 117 28.35 -16.44 12.05
C THR A 117 29.36 -16.57 10.90
N GLU A 118 29.76 -17.81 10.60
CA GLU A 118 30.68 -18.10 9.50
C GLU A 118 30.08 -17.69 8.14
N ASP A 119 30.88 -17.00 7.33
CA ASP A 119 30.54 -16.64 5.96
C ASP A 119 31.77 -16.87 5.07
N TRP A 120 31.65 -17.80 4.12
CA TRP A 120 32.74 -18.20 3.23
C TRP A 120 32.69 -17.47 1.88
N THR A 121 31.86 -16.43 1.76
CA THR A 121 31.76 -15.62 0.53
C THR A 121 33.07 -14.87 0.30
N VAL A 122 33.70 -15.10 -0.85
CA VAL A 122 34.99 -14.48 -1.19
C VAL A 122 34.81 -12.97 -1.43
N PRO A 123 35.69 -12.11 -0.88
CA PRO A 123 35.68 -10.69 -1.19
C PRO A 123 35.85 -10.39 -2.68
N ARG A 124 35.24 -9.30 -3.15
CA ARG A 124 35.31 -8.90 -4.56
C ARG A 124 35.48 -7.39 -4.71
N GLU A 125 36.05 -7.00 -5.85
CA GLU A 125 36.22 -5.60 -6.19
C GLU A 125 34.95 -5.03 -6.81
N VAL A 126 34.43 -3.95 -6.25
CA VAL A 126 33.24 -3.23 -6.72
C VAL A 126 33.55 -1.74 -6.68
N ASP A 127 33.44 -1.07 -7.83
CA ASP A 127 33.75 0.35 -8.00
C ASP A 127 35.16 0.74 -7.47
N GLY A 128 36.15 -0.14 -7.67
CA GLY A 128 37.54 0.05 -7.23
C GLY A 128 37.79 -0.18 -5.73
N VAL A 129 36.78 -0.63 -4.99
CA VAL A 129 36.89 -0.98 -3.57
C VAL A 129 36.73 -2.49 -3.41
N LYS A 130 37.70 -3.14 -2.77
CA LYS A 130 37.57 -4.53 -2.35
C LYS A 130 36.58 -4.62 -1.19
N ARG A 131 35.50 -5.37 -1.35
CA ARG A 131 34.43 -5.52 -0.35
C ARG A 131 34.30 -6.97 0.09
N GLY A 132 34.10 -7.18 1.38
CA GLY A 132 33.78 -8.46 2.00
C GLY A 132 32.32 -8.53 2.46
N ARG A 133 31.91 -9.72 2.91
CA ARG A 133 30.58 -9.99 3.44
C ARG A 133 30.71 -10.68 4.80
N ALA A 134 29.99 -10.19 5.79
CA ALA A 134 29.79 -10.84 7.08
C ALA A 134 28.33 -11.27 7.21
N SER A 135 28.05 -12.41 7.84
CA SER A 135 26.68 -12.84 8.11
C SER A 135 26.38 -12.78 9.62
N PHE A 136 25.20 -12.27 9.96
CA PHE A 136 24.73 -12.15 11.35
C PHE A 136 23.45 -12.93 11.55
N ILE A 137 23.32 -13.60 12.69
CA ILE A 137 22.16 -14.42 13.05
C ILE A 137 21.02 -13.51 13.49
N LEU A 138 19.85 -13.66 12.87
CA LEU A 138 18.57 -13.16 13.35
C LEU A 138 17.92 -14.27 14.20
N GLY A 139 17.83 -14.03 15.51
CA GLY A 139 17.32 -15.02 16.46
C GLY A 139 15.86 -15.40 16.20
N ALA A 140 15.51 -16.67 16.48
CA ALA A 140 14.15 -17.17 16.34
C ALA A 140 13.15 -16.52 17.31
N ASP A 141 13.64 -15.88 18.38
CA ASP A 141 12.87 -15.23 19.44
C ASP A 141 12.58 -13.74 19.19
N LEU A 142 12.95 -13.20 18.02
CA LEU A 142 12.55 -11.86 17.63
C LEU A 142 11.01 -11.76 17.59
N PRO A 143 10.41 -10.76 18.24
CA PRO A 143 8.97 -10.59 18.24
C PRO A 143 8.45 -10.25 16.84
N LEU A 144 7.17 -10.47 16.59
CA LEU A 144 6.54 -9.98 15.36
C LEU A 144 6.54 -8.45 15.34
N GLY A 145 6.69 -7.86 14.16
CA GLY A 145 6.58 -6.41 14.00
C GLY A 145 7.58 -5.82 13.03
N TRP A 146 7.66 -4.48 13.08
CA TRP A 146 8.57 -3.68 12.26
C TRP A 146 9.68 -3.10 13.12
N HIS A 147 10.88 -3.64 12.95
CA HIS A 147 12.08 -3.32 13.69
C HIS A 147 13.09 -2.61 12.80
N ARG A 148 14.22 -2.25 13.39
CA ARG A 148 15.30 -1.55 12.72
C ARG A 148 16.61 -2.31 12.88
N LEU A 149 17.15 -2.79 11.77
CA LEU A 149 18.47 -3.43 11.72
C LEU A 149 19.54 -2.35 11.55
N ILE A 150 20.54 -2.36 12.41
CA ILE A 150 21.59 -1.35 12.47
C ILE A 150 22.94 -2.07 12.36
N ALA A 151 23.76 -1.65 11.40
CA ALA A 151 25.14 -2.09 11.23
C ALA A 151 26.09 -0.92 11.49
N GLU A 152 27.00 -1.09 12.44
CA GLU A 152 28.10 -0.16 12.72
C GLU A 152 29.38 -0.68 12.09
N VAL A 153 29.93 0.08 11.15
CA VAL A 153 31.11 -0.29 10.37
C VAL A 153 32.27 0.61 10.76
N SER A 154 33.31 0.02 11.33
CA SER A 154 34.54 0.73 11.71
C SER A 154 35.71 0.28 10.82
N PRO A 155 36.66 1.18 10.54
CA PRO A 155 37.89 0.84 9.82
C PRO A 155 38.63 -0.33 10.47
N GLY A 156 39.16 -1.23 9.64
CA GLY A 156 40.11 -2.25 10.10
C GLY A 156 41.42 -1.61 10.55
N SER A 157 42.05 -2.18 11.58
CA SER A 157 43.47 -1.88 11.84
C SER A 157 44.30 -2.57 10.76
N THR A 158 45.16 -1.82 10.08
CA THR A 158 46.04 -2.31 9.01
C THR A 158 47.23 -3.16 9.49
N ASP A 159 47.33 -3.49 10.78
CA ASP A 159 48.45 -4.29 11.30
C ASP A 159 48.20 -5.79 11.20
N GLN A 160 48.51 -6.37 10.04
CA GLN A 160 48.68 -7.83 9.89
C GLN A 160 50.13 -8.32 10.11
N THR A 161 51.01 -7.50 10.71
CA THR A 161 52.39 -7.93 11.05
C THR A 161 52.85 -7.45 12.43
N ALA A 162 52.14 -7.82 13.50
CA ALA A 162 52.67 -7.69 14.85
C ALA A 162 52.70 -9.07 15.54
N PRO A 163 53.89 -9.63 15.87
CA PRO A 163 53.98 -10.77 16.77
C PRO A 163 53.39 -10.38 18.13
N GLN A 164 52.76 -11.35 18.80
CA GLN A 164 52.27 -11.19 20.17
C GLN A 164 53.40 -10.67 21.08
N GLY A 165 53.21 -9.45 21.61
CA GLY A 165 54.03 -8.88 22.68
C GLY A 165 54.82 -7.63 22.27
N ALA A 166 54.19 -6.47 22.30
CA ALA A 166 54.83 -5.20 22.66
C ALA A 166 53.76 -4.12 22.87
N HIS A 167 53.85 -3.42 24.00
CA HIS A 167 53.16 -2.15 24.21
C HIS A 167 53.70 -1.12 23.21
N ALA A 168 52.87 -0.66 22.28
CA ALA A 168 53.18 0.47 21.41
C ALA A 168 52.06 1.50 21.50
N ALA A 169 52.49 2.76 21.56
CA ALA A 169 51.72 3.95 21.87
C ALA A 169 50.58 4.23 20.87
N ALA A 170 49.59 5.00 21.35
CA ALA A 170 48.45 5.47 20.60
C ALA A 170 48.85 6.11 19.25
N PRO A 171 48.18 5.77 18.14
CA PRO A 171 48.30 6.53 16.91
C PRO A 171 47.62 7.90 17.09
N ALA A 172 48.25 8.92 16.52
CA ALA A 172 47.76 10.28 16.46
C ALA A 172 46.64 10.43 15.42
N ASP A 173 45.56 11.11 15.84
CA ASP A 173 44.65 11.97 15.09
C ASP A 173 44.47 11.68 13.60
N GLY A 174 43.56 10.73 13.36
CA GLY A 174 42.95 10.43 12.09
C GLY A 174 41.87 9.37 12.32
N GLU A 175 40.94 9.63 13.26
CA GLU A 175 39.84 8.71 13.56
C GLU A 175 39.00 8.53 12.30
N ALA A 176 39.26 7.45 11.56
CA ALA A 176 38.41 7.08 10.45
C ALA A 176 37.02 6.73 11.03
N GLU A 177 36.03 7.47 10.56
CA GLU A 177 34.71 7.59 11.18
C GLU A 177 33.95 6.26 11.14
N THR A 178 33.32 5.89 12.26
CA THR A 178 32.42 4.73 12.29
C THR A 178 31.13 5.10 11.57
N ILE A 179 30.79 4.34 10.53
CA ILE A 179 29.58 4.57 9.75
C ILE A 179 28.46 3.72 10.32
N THR A 180 27.32 4.33 10.60
CA THR A 180 26.10 3.62 10.99
C THR A 180 25.18 3.51 9.80
N VAL A 181 24.82 2.28 9.42
CA VAL A 181 23.86 1.99 8.35
C VAL A 181 22.64 1.33 8.96
N THR A 182 21.46 1.71 8.46
CA THR A 182 20.19 1.28 9.00
C THR A 182 19.30 0.70 7.90
N SER A 183 18.55 -0.34 8.24
CA SER A 183 17.59 -1.01 7.36
C SER A 183 16.31 -1.35 8.15
N ALA A 184 15.18 -1.42 7.45
CA ALA A 184 13.95 -1.93 8.05
C ALA A 184 14.01 -3.46 8.18
N LEU A 185 13.54 -4.00 9.31
CA LEU A 185 13.42 -5.43 9.53
C LEU A 185 11.96 -5.78 9.85
N ALA A 186 11.32 -6.55 8.99
CA ALA A 186 9.99 -7.11 9.26
C ALA A 186 10.10 -8.55 9.76
N VAL A 187 9.51 -8.84 10.91
CA VAL A 187 9.36 -10.20 11.43
C VAL A 187 7.90 -10.60 11.29
N THR A 188 7.62 -11.58 10.42
CA THR A 188 6.26 -11.99 10.04
C THR A 188 5.87 -13.34 10.66
N PRO A 189 4.57 -13.60 10.90
CA PRO A 189 4.14 -14.88 11.44
C PRO A 189 4.29 -16.01 10.40
N ASN A 190 4.41 -17.25 10.87
CA ASN A 190 4.45 -18.44 9.99
C ASN A 190 3.07 -18.83 9.43
N HIS A 191 2.01 -18.48 10.15
CA HIS A 191 0.61 -18.75 9.83
C HIS A 191 -0.27 -17.67 10.48
N LEU A 192 -1.50 -17.54 9.99
CA LEU A 192 -2.52 -16.69 10.62
C LEU A 192 -3.47 -17.60 11.40
N ASP A 193 -3.56 -17.38 12.71
CA ASP A 193 -4.52 -18.07 13.56
C ASP A 193 -5.90 -17.45 13.44
N LEU A 194 -6.93 -18.29 13.38
CA LEU A 194 -8.32 -17.86 13.48
C LEU A 194 -8.72 -17.72 14.96
N PRO A 195 -9.65 -16.82 15.30
CA PRO A 195 -10.08 -16.67 16.68
C PRO A 195 -10.76 -17.94 17.18
N GLU A 196 -10.47 -18.34 18.42
CA GLU A 196 -11.05 -19.54 19.04
C GLU A 196 -12.59 -19.53 19.04
N SER A 197 -13.20 -18.33 19.07
CA SER A 197 -14.65 -18.14 19.03
C SER A 197 -15.31 -18.68 17.75
N LEU A 198 -14.57 -18.79 16.64
CA LEU A 198 -15.07 -19.35 15.38
C LEU A 198 -15.21 -20.89 15.44
N GLY A 199 -14.46 -21.55 16.31
CA GLY A 199 -14.36 -23.02 16.34
C GLY A 199 -13.83 -23.63 15.04
N ASP A 200 -14.19 -24.89 14.77
CA ASP A 200 -13.70 -25.63 13.60
C ASP A 200 -14.38 -25.22 12.28
N ARG A 201 -15.56 -24.59 12.35
CA ARG A 201 -16.38 -24.20 11.20
C ARG A 201 -17.20 -22.97 11.55
N GLY A 202 -17.15 -21.97 10.68
CA GLY A 202 -18.07 -20.85 10.69
C GLY A 202 -18.79 -20.67 9.36
N TRP A 203 -19.82 -19.84 9.34
CA TRP A 203 -20.51 -19.43 8.12
C TRP A 203 -20.76 -17.92 8.12
N GLY A 204 -20.98 -17.36 6.94
CA GLY A 204 -21.26 -15.94 6.79
C GLY A 204 -22.08 -15.66 5.56
N VAL A 205 -22.46 -14.39 5.41
CA VAL A 205 -23.17 -13.89 4.23
C VAL A 205 -22.22 -12.99 3.44
N MET A 206 -22.38 -12.98 2.12
CA MET A 206 -21.76 -11.98 1.27
C MET A 206 -22.83 -11.04 0.72
N ALA A 207 -22.62 -9.73 0.86
CA ALA A 207 -23.50 -8.70 0.35
C ALA A 207 -22.70 -7.66 -0.45
N GLN A 208 -23.25 -7.27 -1.60
CA GLN A 208 -22.83 -6.04 -2.25
C GLN A 208 -23.49 -4.89 -1.48
N LEU A 209 -22.74 -4.25 -0.58
CA LEU A 209 -23.24 -3.27 0.38
C LEU A 209 -23.98 -2.14 -0.34
N TYR A 210 -23.40 -1.61 -1.43
CA TYR A 210 -24.03 -0.55 -2.21
C TYR A 210 -25.44 -0.89 -2.70
N SER A 211 -25.78 -2.18 -2.88
CA SER A 211 -27.11 -2.63 -3.33
C SER A 211 -28.11 -2.92 -2.20
N THR A 212 -27.65 -2.96 -0.96
CA THR A 212 -28.44 -3.38 0.20
C THR A 212 -29.00 -2.17 0.92
N ARG A 213 -30.28 -1.87 0.72
CA ARG A 213 -30.91 -0.61 1.16
C ARG A 213 -31.96 -0.86 2.23
N SER A 214 -31.97 0.01 3.25
CA SER A 214 -33.07 0.18 4.18
C SER A 214 -33.97 1.35 3.75
N ARG A 215 -35.02 1.63 4.52
CA ARG A 215 -35.86 2.84 4.32
C ARG A 215 -35.15 4.14 4.72
N GLY A 216 -34.01 4.04 5.40
CA GLY A 216 -33.18 5.17 5.80
C GLY A 216 -31.96 5.39 4.90
N SER A 217 -31.70 4.47 3.96
CA SER A 217 -30.64 4.59 2.95
C SER A 217 -30.76 5.88 2.17
N TRP A 218 -29.67 6.38 1.59
CA TRP A 218 -29.72 7.54 0.69
C TRP A 218 -29.54 7.04 -0.74
N GLY A 219 -30.47 6.23 -1.24
CA GLY A 219 -30.43 5.61 -2.58
C GLY A 219 -29.40 4.50 -2.79
N THR A 220 -28.49 4.29 -1.84
CA THR A 220 -27.49 3.21 -1.83
C THR A 220 -27.27 2.75 -0.40
N GLY A 221 -26.90 1.48 -0.21
CA GLY A 221 -26.54 0.97 1.10
C GLY A 221 -25.27 1.62 1.63
N ASP A 222 -25.25 1.94 2.92
CA ASP A 222 -24.13 2.60 3.57
C ASP A 222 -23.79 2.02 4.95
N THR A 223 -22.90 2.66 5.71
CA THR A 223 -22.36 2.12 6.96
C THR A 223 -23.41 1.88 8.05
N ASP A 224 -24.54 2.59 8.04
CA ASP A 224 -25.65 2.30 8.95
C ASP A 224 -26.39 1.04 8.52
N ASP A 225 -26.61 0.87 7.21
CA ASP A 225 -27.18 -0.37 6.65
C ASP A 225 -26.26 -1.57 6.91
N LEU A 226 -24.94 -1.38 6.83
CA LEU A 226 -23.94 -2.38 7.19
C LEU A 226 -24.05 -2.78 8.67
N THR A 227 -24.19 -1.80 9.56
CA THR A 227 -24.31 -2.00 11.01
C THR A 227 -25.56 -2.85 11.31
N GLU A 228 -26.71 -2.45 10.80
CA GLU A 228 -27.99 -3.14 11.04
C GLU A 228 -28.00 -4.55 10.41
N LEU A 229 -27.45 -4.71 9.21
CA LEU A 229 -27.36 -6.01 8.55
C LEU A 229 -26.43 -6.97 9.31
N ALA A 230 -25.28 -6.49 9.77
CA ALA A 230 -24.34 -7.31 10.54
C ALA A 230 -24.94 -7.70 11.91
N ALA A 231 -25.61 -6.77 12.60
CA ALA A 231 -26.31 -7.05 13.85
C ALA A 231 -27.36 -8.16 13.65
N PHE A 232 -28.23 -8.00 12.65
CA PHE A 232 -29.26 -8.96 12.32
C PHE A 232 -28.70 -10.35 11.98
N LEU A 233 -27.65 -10.42 11.16
CA LEU A 233 -27.04 -11.69 10.76
C LEU A 233 -26.32 -12.38 11.92
N GLY A 234 -25.67 -11.62 12.80
CA GLY A 234 -25.02 -12.16 14.00
C GLY A 234 -26.05 -12.79 14.94
N ASP A 235 -27.21 -12.16 15.12
CA ASP A 235 -28.34 -12.75 15.87
C ASP A 235 -28.86 -14.06 15.24
N GLN A 236 -28.67 -14.24 13.92
CA GLN A 236 -28.97 -15.51 13.23
C GLN A 236 -27.81 -16.53 13.31
N GLY A 237 -26.71 -16.18 13.98
CA GLY A 237 -25.54 -17.03 14.20
C GLY A 237 -24.50 -16.98 13.09
N ALA A 238 -24.50 -15.95 12.23
CA ALA A 238 -23.42 -15.75 11.27
C ALA A 238 -22.13 -15.33 11.99
N ASP A 239 -20.98 -15.77 11.49
CA ASP A 239 -19.66 -15.41 12.04
C ASP A 239 -19.03 -14.22 11.32
N PHE A 240 -19.49 -13.95 10.10
CA PHE A 240 -19.01 -12.83 9.31
C PHE A 240 -20.01 -12.33 8.27
N LEU A 241 -19.83 -11.07 7.88
CA LEU A 241 -20.46 -10.45 6.72
C LEU A 241 -19.35 -9.97 5.77
N LEU A 242 -19.19 -10.66 4.63
CA LEU A 242 -18.30 -10.24 3.55
C LEU A 242 -18.99 -9.15 2.72
N ILE A 243 -18.28 -8.04 2.52
CA ILE A 243 -18.75 -6.93 1.68
C ILE A 243 -17.86 -6.73 0.45
N ASN A 244 -18.35 -5.94 -0.49
CA ASN A 244 -17.53 -5.46 -1.61
C ASN A 244 -16.47 -4.46 -1.12
N PRO A 245 -15.43 -4.21 -1.95
CA PRO A 245 -14.42 -3.21 -1.59
C PRO A 245 -15.05 -1.84 -1.35
N LEU A 246 -14.68 -1.19 -0.25
CA LEU A 246 -15.16 0.15 0.10
C LEU A 246 -14.21 1.27 -0.31
N HIS A 247 -13.17 0.94 -1.06
CA HIS A 247 -12.14 1.86 -1.55
C HIS A 247 -12.70 3.12 -2.20
N ALA A 248 -12.05 4.26 -1.96
CA ALA A 248 -12.48 5.54 -2.49
C ALA A 248 -12.48 5.56 -4.02
N ALA A 249 -13.48 6.22 -4.59
CA ALA A 249 -13.58 6.55 -6.00
C ALA A 249 -13.40 8.08 -6.19
N GLU A 250 -13.73 8.60 -7.36
CA GLU A 250 -13.64 10.02 -7.67
C GLU A 250 -14.49 10.87 -6.68
N PRO A 251 -13.97 12.00 -6.18
CA PRO A 251 -14.67 12.86 -5.22
C PRO A 251 -15.75 13.73 -5.88
N VAL A 252 -15.89 13.65 -7.21
CA VAL A 252 -16.85 14.39 -8.03
C VAL A 252 -17.37 13.48 -9.14
N ALA A 253 -18.54 13.81 -9.68
CA ALA A 253 -19.12 13.06 -10.79
C ALA A 253 -18.32 13.20 -12.10
N PRO A 254 -18.30 12.16 -12.96
CA PRO A 254 -18.92 10.85 -12.75
C PRO A 254 -18.06 9.97 -11.84
N MET A 255 -18.69 9.31 -10.87
CA MET A 255 -18.02 8.36 -9.98
C MET A 255 -17.99 6.96 -10.59
N THR A 256 -16.81 6.34 -10.60
CA THR A 256 -16.62 4.99 -11.09
C THR A 256 -17.50 4.00 -10.33
N SER A 257 -18.29 3.22 -11.07
CA SER A 257 -19.23 2.27 -10.49
C SER A 257 -18.59 0.98 -9.98
N SER A 258 -17.44 0.58 -10.52
CA SER A 258 -16.76 -0.65 -10.11
C SER A 258 -15.95 -0.42 -8.83
N PRO A 259 -16.19 -1.16 -7.73
CA PRO A 259 -15.36 -1.08 -6.54
C PRO A 259 -13.94 -1.66 -6.74
N TYR A 260 -13.69 -2.31 -7.88
CA TYR A 260 -12.42 -2.95 -8.23
C TYR A 260 -11.48 -2.07 -9.07
N LEU A 261 -11.88 -0.83 -9.38
CA LEU A 261 -11.01 0.17 -10.01
C LEU A 261 -11.03 1.50 -9.22
N PRO A 262 -10.66 1.47 -7.93
CA PRO A 262 -10.71 2.66 -7.08
C PRO A 262 -9.58 3.64 -7.37
N VAL A 263 -9.68 4.86 -6.88
CA VAL A 263 -8.60 5.87 -7.01
C VAL A 263 -7.51 5.69 -5.95
N THR A 264 -7.81 4.97 -4.88
CA THR A 264 -6.87 4.54 -3.83
C THR A 264 -7.39 3.29 -3.16
N ARG A 265 -6.50 2.41 -2.68
CA ARG A 265 -6.90 1.24 -1.86
C ARG A 265 -6.76 1.46 -0.36
N ARG A 266 -6.33 2.66 0.05
CA ARG A 266 -6.09 3.00 1.45
C ARG A 266 -7.28 3.74 2.07
N PHE A 267 -7.93 4.63 1.33
CA PHE A 267 -9.02 5.47 1.83
C PHE A 267 -10.38 4.97 1.35
N VAL A 268 -11.44 5.33 2.07
CA VAL A 268 -12.79 4.78 1.90
C VAL A 268 -13.66 5.75 1.10
N ASN A 269 -14.56 5.22 0.28
CA ASN A 269 -15.52 6.02 -0.49
C ASN A 269 -16.51 6.73 0.45
N PRO A 270 -16.53 8.08 0.49
CA PRO A 270 -17.47 8.83 1.32
C PRO A 270 -18.95 8.61 0.96
N LEU A 271 -19.25 7.98 -0.18
CA LEU A 271 -20.59 7.51 -0.54
C LEU A 271 -21.23 6.66 0.57
N TYR A 272 -20.43 5.92 1.35
CA TYR A 272 -20.92 5.05 2.43
C TYR A 272 -21.13 5.77 3.78
N ILE A 273 -21.01 7.09 3.84
CA ILE A 273 -21.35 7.85 5.06
C ILE A 273 -22.88 7.99 5.17
N ARG A 274 -23.44 7.72 6.35
CA ARG A 274 -24.82 8.12 6.73
C ARG A 274 -24.75 9.53 7.37
N PRO A 275 -25.18 10.61 6.69
CA PRO A 275 -25.05 11.96 7.23
C PRO A 275 -25.75 12.18 8.58
N GLU A 276 -26.92 11.58 8.79
CA GLU A 276 -27.74 11.74 10.00
C GLU A 276 -27.09 11.14 11.25
N ASN A 277 -26.20 10.16 11.06
CA ASN A 277 -25.46 9.52 12.15
C ASN A 277 -24.23 10.32 12.60
N ILE A 278 -23.96 11.47 11.98
CA ILE A 278 -22.87 12.34 12.41
C ILE A 278 -23.31 13.12 13.66
N PRO A 279 -22.59 13.03 14.79
CA PRO A 279 -23.00 13.63 16.05
C PRO A 279 -23.31 15.14 15.97
N GLU A 280 -22.62 15.86 15.09
CA GLU A 280 -22.80 17.30 14.88
C GLU A 280 -24.21 17.66 14.36
N VAL A 281 -24.96 16.75 13.73
CA VAL A 281 -26.35 16.96 13.26
C VAL A 281 -27.28 17.38 14.41
N ALA A 282 -27.10 16.82 15.59
CA ALA A 282 -27.89 17.15 16.77
C ALA A 282 -27.74 18.62 17.21
N ARG A 283 -26.63 19.27 16.83
CA ARG A 283 -26.30 20.66 17.17
C ARG A 283 -26.64 21.67 16.08
N LEU A 284 -27.07 21.21 14.91
CA LEU A 284 -27.49 22.09 13.82
C LEU A 284 -28.70 22.96 14.24
N SER A 285 -28.70 24.21 13.79
CA SER A 285 -29.90 25.06 13.87
C SER A 285 -31.03 24.46 13.02
N GLY A 286 -32.28 24.82 13.33
CA GLY A 286 -33.45 24.38 12.56
C GLY A 286 -33.28 24.53 11.04
N PRO A 287 -32.90 25.72 10.53
CA PRO A 287 -32.65 25.92 9.10
C PRO A 287 -31.56 25.01 8.52
N LYS A 288 -30.42 24.82 9.21
CA LYS A 288 -29.34 23.94 8.72
C LYS A 288 -29.77 22.47 8.72
N ARG A 289 -30.53 22.03 9.72
CA ARG A 289 -31.10 20.68 9.76
C ARG A 289 -32.08 20.44 8.61
N SER A 290 -32.87 21.44 8.24
CA SER A 290 -33.77 21.36 7.07
C SER A 290 -32.99 21.17 5.77
N LEU A 291 -31.82 21.79 5.60
CA LEU A 291 -30.99 21.59 4.41
C LEU A 291 -30.51 20.14 4.29
N VAL A 292 -30.06 19.53 5.39
CA VAL A 292 -29.66 18.11 5.42
C VAL A 292 -30.85 17.20 5.07
N GLN A 293 -32.02 17.48 5.65
CA GLN A 293 -33.25 16.73 5.38
C GLN A 293 -33.71 16.86 3.91
N TRP A 294 -33.61 18.05 3.32
CA TRP A 294 -33.96 18.25 1.92
C TRP A 294 -33.03 17.50 0.98
N ALA A 295 -31.73 17.45 1.27
CA ALA A 295 -30.79 16.65 0.50
C ALA A 295 -31.14 15.16 0.55
N PHE A 296 -31.53 14.63 1.72
CA PHE A 296 -32.05 13.25 1.84
C PHE A 296 -33.30 13.02 0.98
N GLU A 297 -34.23 13.98 1.01
CA GLU A 297 -35.48 13.89 0.25
C GLU A 297 -35.29 13.82 -1.27
N GLU A 298 -34.17 14.30 -1.82
CA GLU A 298 -33.85 14.18 -3.25
C GLU A 298 -33.68 12.72 -3.69
N VAL A 299 -33.24 11.83 -2.79
CA VAL A 299 -32.81 10.46 -3.15
C VAL A 299 -33.59 9.36 -2.45
N LYS A 300 -34.32 9.64 -1.36
CA LYS A 300 -35.05 8.64 -0.55
C LYS A 300 -36.01 7.72 -1.35
N ASP A 301 -36.62 8.22 -2.42
CA ASP A 301 -37.60 7.42 -3.18
C ASP A 301 -36.89 6.32 -4.00
N SER A 302 -35.59 6.47 -4.26
CA SER A 302 -34.78 5.47 -4.96
C SER A 302 -34.51 4.22 -4.12
N ASP A 303 -34.68 4.26 -2.79
CA ASP A 303 -34.51 3.09 -1.92
C ASP A 303 -35.57 2.01 -2.14
N LEU A 304 -36.76 2.43 -2.58
CA LEU A 304 -37.87 1.55 -2.92
C LEU A 304 -37.90 1.20 -4.42
N SER A 305 -36.97 1.76 -5.20
CA SER A 305 -36.87 1.53 -6.63
C SER A 305 -36.05 0.28 -6.95
N ALA A 306 -36.47 -0.43 -8.00
CA ALA A 306 -35.71 -1.53 -8.61
C ALA A 306 -34.78 -1.06 -9.75
N GLU A 307 -34.76 0.25 -10.05
CA GLU A 307 -33.86 0.83 -11.05
C GLU A 307 -32.39 0.74 -10.62
N PRO A 308 -31.44 0.80 -11.57
CA PRO A 308 -30.01 0.89 -11.26
C PRO A 308 -29.68 2.07 -10.33
N ILE A 309 -28.70 1.87 -9.45
CA ILE A 309 -28.26 2.89 -8.49
C ILE A 309 -27.58 4.04 -9.23
N ASP A 310 -28.10 5.25 -9.03
CA ASP A 310 -27.48 6.49 -9.48
C ASP A 310 -26.51 7.02 -8.41
N ARG A 311 -25.25 6.59 -8.51
CA ARG A 311 -24.20 6.98 -7.57
C ARG A 311 -23.90 8.48 -7.57
N ASP A 312 -24.04 9.14 -8.72
CA ASP A 312 -23.73 10.57 -8.86
C ASP A 312 -24.82 11.41 -8.19
N ALA A 313 -26.10 11.05 -8.37
CA ALA A 313 -27.21 11.69 -7.68
C ALA A 313 -27.11 11.51 -6.16
N VAL A 314 -26.80 10.30 -5.70
CA VAL A 314 -26.58 10.02 -4.27
C VAL A 314 -25.41 10.82 -3.71
N TRP A 315 -24.26 10.81 -4.40
CA TRP A 315 -23.09 11.55 -3.93
C TRP A 315 -23.34 13.05 -3.89
N LYS A 316 -24.03 13.61 -4.89
CA LYS A 316 -24.45 15.02 -4.89
C LYS A 316 -25.24 15.34 -3.62
N ALA A 317 -26.31 14.59 -3.34
CA ALA A 317 -27.16 14.78 -2.16
C ALA A 317 -26.37 14.64 -0.85
N LYS A 318 -25.59 13.56 -0.69
CA LYS A 318 -24.77 13.36 0.51
C LYS A 318 -23.75 14.48 0.70
N ARG A 319 -23.05 14.91 -0.35
CA ARG A 319 -22.04 15.98 -0.28
C ARG A 319 -22.66 17.29 0.20
N GLU A 320 -23.82 17.69 -0.35
CA GLU A 320 -24.53 18.89 0.08
C GLU A 320 -24.87 18.87 1.58
N ALA A 321 -25.34 17.74 2.10
CA ALA A 321 -25.58 17.56 3.53
C ALA A 321 -24.28 17.59 4.37
N LEU A 322 -23.26 16.89 3.90
CA LEU A 322 -21.95 16.78 4.57
C LEU A 322 -21.26 18.13 4.68
N GLU A 323 -21.36 19.00 3.68
CA GLU A 323 -20.83 20.37 3.73
C GLU A 323 -21.54 21.23 4.78
N VAL A 324 -22.86 21.11 4.91
CA VAL A 324 -23.64 21.80 5.96
C VAL A 324 -23.20 21.35 7.35
N ILE A 325 -22.98 20.05 7.53
CA ILE A 325 -22.54 19.45 8.80
C ILE A 325 -21.11 19.89 9.13
N PHE A 326 -20.19 19.81 8.17
CA PHE A 326 -18.81 20.25 8.35
C PHE A 326 -18.72 21.72 8.75
N ALA A 327 -19.45 22.61 8.06
CA ALA A 327 -19.48 24.04 8.32
C ALA A 327 -20.14 24.43 9.64
N ALA A 328 -20.82 23.50 10.33
CA ALA A 328 -21.34 23.74 11.67
C ALA A 328 -20.24 23.73 12.74
N GLY A 329 -19.07 23.15 12.42
CA GLY A 329 -17.97 22.98 13.34
C GLY A 329 -18.19 21.84 14.33
N ARG A 330 -17.14 21.53 15.08
CA ARG A 330 -17.07 20.41 16.02
C ARG A 330 -16.90 20.92 17.44
N SER A 331 -17.30 20.15 18.45
CA SER A 331 -16.88 20.47 19.83
C SER A 331 -15.38 20.28 20.00
N TYR A 332 -14.80 20.88 21.03
CA TYR A 332 -13.39 20.72 21.35
C TYR A 332 -12.92 19.25 21.39
N SER A 333 -13.69 18.36 22.05
CA SER A 333 -13.37 16.93 22.11
C SER A 333 -13.31 16.27 20.73
N ARG A 334 -14.31 16.54 19.88
CA ARG A 334 -14.44 16.01 18.52
C ARG A 334 -13.34 16.54 17.62
N GLN A 335 -13.01 17.82 17.75
CA GLN A 335 -11.89 18.43 17.02
C GLN A 335 -10.55 17.76 17.38
N ARG A 336 -10.29 17.52 18.68
CA ARG A 336 -9.10 16.80 19.13
C ARG A 336 -9.06 15.36 18.61
N ASP A 337 -10.20 14.67 18.55
CA ASP A 337 -10.25 13.29 18.06
C ASP A 337 -10.00 13.22 16.54
N PHE A 338 -10.50 14.21 15.78
CA PHE A 338 -10.17 14.37 14.36
C PHE A 338 -8.68 14.68 14.15
N GLU A 339 -8.09 15.58 14.94
CA GLU A 339 -6.65 15.88 14.88
C GLU A 339 -5.79 14.65 15.18
N ARG A 340 -6.22 13.81 16.14
CA ARG A 340 -5.57 12.52 16.42
C ARG A 340 -5.68 11.56 15.23
N PHE A 341 -6.85 11.44 14.62
CA PHE A 341 -7.02 10.64 13.40
C PHE A 341 -6.09 11.12 12.27
N ARG A 342 -6.00 12.44 12.04
CA ARG A 342 -5.08 13.02 11.03
C ARG A 342 -3.63 12.67 11.34
N ALA A 343 -3.21 12.80 12.60
CA ALA A 343 -1.85 12.45 13.01
C ALA A 343 -1.56 10.94 12.84
N GLU A 344 -2.53 10.07 13.14
CA GLU A 344 -2.42 8.62 12.96
C GLU A 344 -2.33 8.22 11.48
N GLN A 345 -3.10 8.87 10.59
CA GLN A 345 -3.08 8.57 9.16
C GLN A 345 -1.93 9.25 8.41
N GLY A 346 -1.40 10.35 8.94
CA GLY A 346 -0.21 11.02 8.45
C GLY A 346 -0.31 11.56 7.03
N GLU A 347 0.84 11.66 6.36
CA GLU A 347 0.97 12.28 5.04
C GLU A 347 0.10 11.62 3.96
N GLY A 348 -0.18 10.33 4.07
CA GLY A 348 -1.05 9.63 3.12
C GLY A 348 -2.46 10.25 3.06
N LEU A 349 -3.03 10.61 4.21
CA LEU A 349 -4.35 11.24 4.27
C LEU A 349 -4.32 12.64 3.68
N GLU A 350 -3.30 13.41 4.00
CA GLU A 350 -3.13 14.78 3.50
C GLU A 350 -2.96 14.80 1.98
N ARG A 351 -2.17 13.87 1.42
CA ARG A 351 -1.99 13.73 -0.03
C ARG A 351 -3.27 13.29 -0.74
N PHE A 352 -4.03 12.34 -0.16
CA PHE A 352 -5.33 11.95 -0.69
C PHE A 352 -6.34 13.11 -0.68
N ALA A 353 -6.45 13.82 0.45
CA ALA A 353 -7.36 14.96 0.59
C ALA A 353 -6.97 16.12 -0.34
N LEU A 354 -5.67 16.37 -0.54
CA LEU A 354 -5.16 17.32 -1.53
C LEU A 354 -5.52 16.90 -2.95
N TRP A 355 -5.29 15.64 -3.31
CA TRP A 355 -5.70 15.13 -4.62
C TRP A 355 -7.21 15.32 -4.83
N SER A 356 -8.04 15.03 -3.83
CA SER A 356 -9.49 15.21 -3.92
C SER A 356 -9.89 16.68 -4.15
N ALA A 357 -9.28 17.62 -3.43
CA ALA A 357 -9.51 19.05 -3.60
C ALA A 357 -9.06 19.55 -4.99
N LEU A 358 -7.94 19.03 -5.51
CA LEU A 358 -7.45 19.36 -6.84
C LEU A 358 -8.38 18.79 -7.94
N VAL A 359 -8.88 17.56 -7.79
CA VAL A 359 -9.86 16.98 -8.71
C VAL A 359 -11.15 17.81 -8.73
N GLU A 360 -11.63 18.23 -7.56
CA GLU A 360 -12.83 19.08 -7.49
C GLU A 360 -12.63 20.42 -8.21
N LYS A 361 -11.46 21.05 -8.05
CA LYS A 361 -11.16 22.35 -8.66
C LYS A 361 -10.89 22.25 -10.18
N HIS A 362 -10.15 21.24 -10.62
CA HIS A 362 -9.60 21.17 -11.98
C HIS A 362 -10.27 20.12 -12.86
N GLY A 363 -11.09 19.25 -12.30
CA GLY A 363 -11.64 18.08 -12.98
C GLY A 363 -10.66 16.90 -12.99
N PRO A 364 -10.79 15.97 -13.93
CA PRO A 364 -9.98 14.75 -13.96
C PRO A 364 -8.52 15.06 -14.30
N LEU A 365 -7.57 14.21 -13.87
CA LEU A 365 -6.13 14.49 -13.91
C LEU A 365 -5.60 14.95 -15.30
N GLN A 366 -6.21 14.49 -16.39
CA GLN A 366 -5.81 14.87 -17.76
C GLN A 366 -5.99 16.36 -18.07
N THR A 367 -6.94 17.03 -17.39
CA THR A 367 -7.22 18.46 -17.60
C THR A 367 -6.32 19.36 -16.76
N TRP A 368 -5.50 18.78 -15.87
CA TRP A 368 -4.68 19.56 -14.95
C TRP A 368 -3.53 20.26 -15.69
N PRO A 369 -3.17 21.48 -15.27
CA PRO A 369 -1.93 22.13 -15.69
C PRO A 369 -0.71 21.24 -15.45
N ALA A 370 0.29 21.31 -16.33
CA ALA A 370 1.51 20.52 -16.21
C ALA A 370 2.23 20.73 -14.85
N THR A 371 2.11 21.93 -14.27
CA THR A 371 2.67 22.29 -12.96
C THR A 371 2.09 21.50 -11.79
N LEU A 372 0.91 20.89 -11.94
CA LEU A 372 0.22 20.12 -10.89
C LEU A 372 0.34 18.60 -11.06
N ARG A 373 1.07 18.13 -12.08
CA ARG A 373 1.26 16.69 -12.32
C ARG A 373 2.23 16.04 -11.34
N GLU A 374 3.22 16.79 -10.88
CA GLU A 374 4.18 16.34 -9.87
C GLU A 374 3.67 16.73 -8.48
N ALA A 375 3.30 15.73 -7.66
CA ALA A 375 2.70 15.95 -6.36
C ALA A 375 3.58 16.78 -5.40
N ASP A 376 4.91 16.65 -5.52
CA ASP A 376 5.88 17.34 -4.66
C ASP A 376 6.34 18.71 -5.22
N SER A 377 5.66 19.23 -6.25
CA SER A 377 6.03 20.51 -6.85
C SER A 377 5.67 21.70 -5.96
N VAL A 378 6.44 22.79 -6.07
CA VAL A 378 6.13 24.06 -5.38
C VAL A 378 4.77 24.65 -5.76
N TYR A 379 4.27 24.32 -6.96
CA TYR A 379 2.95 24.76 -7.41
C TYR A 379 1.84 24.00 -6.68
N VAL A 380 2.01 22.69 -6.49
CA VAL A 380 1.08 21.87 -5.68
C VAL A 380 1.09 22.33 -4.23
N ALA A 381 2.25 22.64 -3.65
CA ALA A 381 2.33 23.21 -2.30
C ALA A 381 1.58 24.55 -2.18
N ASN A 382 1.68 25.43 -3.18
CA ASN A 382 0.94 26.70 -3.20
C ASN A 382 -0.58 26.50 -3.38
N GLU A 383 -1.00 25.54 -4.20
CA GLU A 383 -2.41 25.16 -4.34
C GLU A 383 -2.95 24.56 -3.03
N ALA A 384 -2.16 23.74 -2.33
CA ALA A 384 -2.54 23.18 -1.05
C ALA A 384 -2.84 24.26 0.00
N HIS A 385 -2.06 25.35 0.02
CA HIS A 385 -2.36 26.50 0.89
C HIS A 385 -3.69 27.18 0.53
N GLN A 386 -4.01 27.33 -0.76
CA GLN A 386 -5.27 27.94 -1.20
C GLN A 386 -6.47 27.03 -0.94
N LEU A 387 -6.27 25.72 -0.98
CA LEU A 387 -7.29 24.69 -0.82
C LEU A 387 -7.38 24.14 0.61
N ALA A 388 -6.76 24.78 1.60
CA ALA A 388 -6.62 24.24 2.96
C ALA A 388 -7.96 23.84 3.61
N GLU A 389 -9.01 24.67 3.47
CA GLU A 389 -10.35 24.33 4.00
C GLU A 389 -10.95 23.12 3.28
N ARG A 390 -10.66 22.98 1.98
CA ARG A 390 -11.18 21.86 1.22
C ARG A 390 -10.46 20.55 1.52
N ILE A 391 -9.14 20.62 1.72
CA ILE A 391 -8.33 19.51 2.23
C ILE A 391 -8.86 19.07 3.60
N ASP A 392 -9.14 20.01 4.51
CA ASP A 392 -9.70 19.69 5.83
C ASP A 392 -11.03 18.94 5.74
N PHE A 393 -11.90 19.31 4.79
CA PHE A 393 -13.15 18.59 4.55
C PHE A 393 -12.95 17.17 4.03
N PHE A 394 -12.09 16.96 3.02
CA PHE A 394 -11.84 15.61 2.51
C PHE A 394 -11.17 14.72 3.56
N ALA A 395 -10.27 15.27 4.38
CA ALA A 395 -9.72 14.57 5.53
C ALA A 395 -10.80 14.25 6.58
N TRP A 396 -11.73 15.19 6.84
CA TRP A 396 -12.86 15.00 7.74
C TRP A 396 -13.80 13.90 7.25
N LEU A 397 -14.07 13.78 5.96
CA LEU A 397 -14.88 12.69 5.40
C LEU A 397 -14.28 11.31 5.72
N GLN A 398 -12.95 11.17 5.61
CA GLN A 398 -12.26 9.93 5.95
C GLN A 398 -12.35 9.59 7.45
N TRP A 399 -12.31 10.61 8.31
CA TRP A 399 -12.52 10.42 9.74
C TRP A 399 -13.95 9.99 10.07
N ILE A 400 -14.95 10.62 9.45
CA ILE A 400 -16.36 10.26 9.68
C ILE A 400 -16.66 8.83 9.25
N VAL A 401 -16.17 8.40 8.09
CA VAL A 401 -16.40 7.03 7.64
C VAL A 401 -15.60 6.01 8.46
N ASP A 402 -14.40 6.36 8.95
CA ASP A 402 -13.65 5.54 9.93
C ASP A 402 -14.47 5.28 11.19
N GLU A 403 -15.11 6.31 11.75
CA GLU A 403 -15.96 6.17 12.94
C GLU A 403 -17.21 5.33 12.70
N GLN A 404 -17.84 5.48 11.53
CA GLN A 404 -19.04 4.71 11.19
C GLN A 404 -18.71 3.24 10.90
N LEU A 405 -17.56 2.94 10.29
CA LEU A 405 -17.07 1.57 10.12
C LEU A 405 -16.68 0.94 11.46
N ALA A 406 -16.03 1.70 12.35
CA ALA A 406 -15.73 1.23 13.70
C ALA A 406 -16.99 0.79 14.45
N ARG A 407 -18.08 1.57 14.32
CA ARG A 407 -19.39 1.22 14.89
C ARG A 407 -19.94 -0.07 14.27
N ALA A 408 -19.89 -0.21 12.94
CA ALA A 408 -20.39 -1.40 12.26
C ALA A 408 -19.67 -2.68 12.73
N GLN A 409 -18.34 -2.63 12.84
CA GLN A 409 -17.55 -3.77 13.34
C GLN A 409 -17.83 -4.07 14.82
N ALA A 410 -17.93 -3.04 15.66
CA ALA A 410 -18.23 -3.23 17.07
C ALA A 410 -19.60 -3.88 17.28
N GLU A 411 -20.61 -3.47 16.52
CA GLU A 411 -21.95 -4.06 16.58
C GLU A 411 -21.97 -5.50 16.04
N ALA A 412 -21.25 -5.76 14.94
CA ALA A 412 -21.10 -7.11 14.39
C ALA A 412 -20.52 -8.10 15.43
N LEU A 413 -19.47 -7.69 16.14
CA LEU A 413 -18.91 -8.52 17.21
C LEU A 413 -19.86 -8.65 18.41
N ALA A 414 -20.57 -7.57 18.76
CA ALA A 414 -21.52 -7.56 19.87
C ALA A 414 -22.74 -8.46 19.63
N SER A 415 -23.16 -8.65 18.36
CA SER A 415 -24.22 -9.59 17.98
C SER A 415 -23.78 -11.06 17.94
N GLY A 416 -22.50 -11.33 18.24
CA GLY A 416 -21.97 -12.69 18.38
C GLY A 416 -21.16 -13.19 17.20
N MET A 417 -20.91 -12.36 16.17
CA MET A 417 -20.04 -12.75 15.06
C MET A 417 -18.59 -12.97 15.56
N ALA A 418 -17.97 -14.10 15.18
CA ALA A 418 -16.59 -14.38 15.56
C ALA A 418 -15.55 -13.49 14.84
N LEU A 419 -15.82 -13.10 13.58
CA LEU A 419 -14.97 -12.23 12.77
C LEU A 419 -15.60 -10.85 12.56
N GLY A 420 -16.93 -10.77 12.45
CA GLY A 420 -17.63 -9.53 12.13
C GLY A 420 -17.56 -9.19 10.65
N ILE A 421 -17.22 -7.96 10.31
CA ILE A 421 -17.07 -7.53 8.92
C ILE A 421 -15.82 -8.17 8.31
N MET A 422 -15.99 -8.74 7.12
CA MET A 422 -14.91 -9.16 6.23
C MET A 422 -14.87 -8.20 5.05
N ASP A 423 -13.77 -7.46 4.90
CA ASP A 423 -13.59 -6.53 3.78
C ASP A 423 -12.99 -7.25 2.56
N ASP A 424 -13.02 -6.59 1.41
CA ASP A 424 -12.52 -7.08 0.13
C ASP A 424 -11.50 -6.11 -0.47
N LEU A 425 -10.30 -6.60 -0.78
CA LEU A 425 -9.22 -5.79 -1.32
C LEU A 425 -9.24 -5.84 -2.84
N ALA A 426 -9.40 -4.68 -3.49
CA ALA A 426 -9.22 -4.61 -4.93
C ALA A 426 -7.76 -4.88 -5.33
N VAL A 427 -7.56 -5.48 -6.51
CA VAL A 427 -6.22 -5.85 -7.02
C VAL A 427 -5.31 -4.64 -7.20
N GLY A 428 -5.86 -3.53 -7.68
CA GLY A 428 -5.10 -2.33 -8.00
C GLY A 428 -5.92 -1.06 -7.94
N VAL A 429 -5.37 0.01 -8.51
CA VAL A 429 -5.97 1.35 -8.54
C VAL A 429 -6.13 1.83 -9.98
N HIS A 430 -6.99 2.82 -10.18
CA HIS A 430 -7.06 3.58 -11.42
C HIS A 430 -5.72 4.27 -11.67
N SER A 431 -5.21 4.22 -12.91
CA SER A 431 -3.90 4.78 -13.29
C SER A 431 -3.79 6.30 -13.13
N GLN A 432 -4.92 6.97 -12.95
CA GLN A 432 -5.04 8.41 -12.70
C GLN A 432 -5.65 8.75 -11.34
N GLY A 433 -5.72 7.74 -10.45
CA GLY A 433 -6.21 7.90 -9.10
C GLY A 433 -5.21 8.61 -8.18
N ALA A 434 -5.65 8.84 -6.94
CA ALA A 434 -4.85 9.46 -5.89
C ALA A 434 -3.55 8.71 -5.64
N ASP A 435 -3.57 7.37 -5.53
CA ASP A 435 -2.36 6.61 -5.21
C ASP A 435 -1.28 6.78 -6.29
N ALA A 436 -1.67 6.71 -7.57
CA ALA A 436 -0.75 6.85 -8.70
C ALA A 436 -0.22 8.29 -8.85
N TRP A 437 -1.02 9.31 -8.53
CA TRP A 437 -0.57 10.71 -8.55
C TRP A 437 0.31 11.07 -7.35
N SER A 438 -0.07 10.64 -6.15
CA SER A 438 0.62 10.97 -4.90
C SER A 438 1.93 10.23 -4.69
N ASN A 439 2.08 9.04 -5.28
CA ASN A 439 3.31 8.26 -5.20
C ASN A 439 3.56 7.46 -6.50
N PRO A 440 3.87 8.13 -7.62
CA PRO A 440 3.99 7.48 -8.92
C PRO A 440 5.12 6.44 -8.95
N GLU A 441 6.21 6.65 -8.20
CA GLU A 441 7.36 5.73 -8.16
C GLU A 441 7.02 4.38 -7.51
N ALA A 442 5.98 4.32 -6.70
CA ALA A 442 5.49 3.07 -6.16
C ALA A 442 4.94 2.14 -7.24
N PHE A 443 4.63 2.64 -8.44
CA PHE A 443 4.04 1.88 -9.53
C PHE A 443 5.00 1.77 -10.73
N ALA A 444 4.94 0.66 -11.45
CA ALA A 444 5.70 0.49 -12.68
C ALA A 444 4.91 1.09 -13.86
N SER A 445 5.45 2.17 -14.44
CA SER A 445 4.82 2.86 -15.57
C SER A 445 5.02 2.12 -16.89
N GLY A 446 4.08 2.23 -17.82
CA GLY A 446 4.16 1.63 -19.16
C GLY A 446 3.71 0.17 -19.24
N VAL A 447 3.31 -0.44 -18.12
CA VAL A 447 2.74 -1.79 -18.04
C VAL A 447 1.44 -1.77 -17.23
N THR A 448 0.55 -2.71 -17.52
CA THR A 448 -0.75 -2.83 -16.85
C THR A 448 -1.00 -4.26 -16.39
N VAL A 449 -1.69 -4.40 -15.25
CA VAL A 449 -2.17 -5.68 -14.74
C VAL A 449 -3.30 -6.21 -15.61
N GLY A 450 -3.37 -7.52 -15.73
CA GLY A 450 -4.40 -8.22 -16.49
C GLY A 450 -4.35 -9.71 -16.23
N ALA A 451 -4.99 -10.47 -17.12
CA ALA A 451 -4.93 -11.92 -17.14
C ALA A 451 -4.54 -12.40 -18.56
N PRO A 452 -3.75 -13.48 -18.67
CA PRO A 452 -3.50 -14.10 -19.97
C PRO A 452 -4.81 -14.65 -20.57
N PRO A 453 -4.83 -14.95 -21.89
CA PRO A 453 -5.94 -15.66 -22.51
C PRO A 453 -6.39 -16.89 -21.74
N ASP A 454 -7.71 -17.05 -21.63
CA ASP A 454 -8.34 -18.21 -20.99
C ASP A 454 -9.53 -18.74 -21.83
N MET A 455 -10.19 -19.80 -21.33
CA MET A 455 -11.31 -20.46 -22.01
C MET A 455 -12.50 -19.53 -22.27
N TYR A 456 -12.73 -18.54 -21.40
CA TYR A 456 -13.83 -17.58 -21.50
C TYR A 456 -13.41 -16.29 -22.24
N ASN A 457 -12.18 -15.84 -22.03
CA ASN A 457 -11.59 -14.62 -22.58
C ASN A 457 -10.37 -14.97 -23.44
N GLN A 458 -10.60 -15.35 -24.70
CA GLN A 458 -9.53 -15.78 -25.62
C GLN A 458 -8.51 -14.69 -25.96
N GLN A 459 -8.81 -13.42 -25.68
CA GLN A 459 -7.88 -12.30 -25.85
C GLN A 459 -7.14 -11.93 -24.54
N GLY A 460 -7.41 -12.67 -23.46
CA GLY A 460 -7.03 -12.28 -22.12
C GLY A 460 -7.85 -11.09 -21.62
N GLN A 461 -7.36 -10.47 -20.56
CA GLN A 461 -8.00 -9.32 -19.94
C GLN A 461 -6.96 -8.26 -19.65
N ASN A 462 -7.29 -6.99 -19.88
CA ASN A 462 -6.52 -5.86 -19.40
C ASN A 462 -7.35 -5.10 -18.37
N TRP A 463 -6.90 -5.08 -17.12
CA TRP A 463 -7.61 -4.41 -16.02
C TRP A 463 -7.16 -2.96 -15.83
N SER A 464 -6.25 -2.45 -16.67
CA SER A 464 -5.74 -1.07 -16.74
C SER A 464 -4.96 -0.56 -15.52
N GLN A 465 -4.89 -1.36 -14.46
CA GLN A 465 -4.23 -0.99 -13.21
C GLN A 465 -2.70 -1.00 -13.39
N PRO A 466 -1.97 0.01 -12.89
CA PRO A 466 -0.52 -0.06 -12.86
C PRO A 466 -0.07 -1.03 -11.75
N PRO A 467 0.85 -1.97 -12.01
CA PRO A 467 1.37 -2.85 -10.96
C PRO A 467 2.31 -2.09 -10.03
N TRP A 468 2.50 -2.60 -8.82
CA TRP A 468 3.55 -2.11 -7.93
C TRP A 468 4.94 -2.26 -8.56
N ASN A 469 5.82 -1.30 -8.28
CA ASN A 469 7.26 -1.41 -8.50
C ASN A 469 7.89 -2.17 -7.32
N PRO A 470 8.34 -3.42 -7.52
CA PRO A 470 8.85 -4.26 -6.43
C PRO A 470 10.11 -3.67 -5.76
N GLN A 471 10.96 -2.99 -6.53
CA GLN A 471 12.17 -2.37 -5.98
C GLN A 471 11.82 -1.17 -5.12
N TYR A 472 10.86 -0.34 -5.55
CA TYR A 472 10.38 0.78 -4.75
C TYR A 472 9.78 0.30 -3.43
N LEU A 473 8.93 -0.73 -3.47
CA LEU A 473 8.33 -1.28 -2.25
C LEU A 473 9.41 -1.78 -1.28
N ALA A 474 10.39 -2.55 -1.76
CA ALA A 474 11.48 -3.04 -0.92
C ALA A 474 12.36 -1.90 -0.36
N ARG A 475 12.63 -0.84 -1.14
CA ARG A 475 13.39 0.33 -0.69
C ARG A 475 12.67 1.15 0.38
N ASN A 476 11.35 1.17 0.32
CA ASN A 476 10.50 1.96 1.22
C ASN A 476 9.85 1.11 2.31
N ALA A 477 10.49 0.01 2.73
CA ALA A 477 10.00 -0.87 3.79
C ALA A 477 8.54 -1.31 3.62
N TYR A 478 8.13 -1.52 2.36
CA TYR A 478 6.76 -1.85 1.94
C TYR A 478 5.69 -0.90 2.52
N ALA A 479 6.05 0.35 2.85
CA ALA A 479 5.17 1.28 3.54
C ALA A 479 3.81 1.48 2.84
N PRO A 480 3.72 1.66 1.50
CA PRO A 480 2.42 1.78 0.83
C PRO A 480 1.52 0.54 1.03
N LEU A 481 2.10 -0.67 0.94
CA LEU A 481 1.38 -1.92 1.16
C LEU A 481 0.94 -2.06 2.62
N ARG A 482 1.84 -1.77 3.57
CA ARG A 482 1.57 -1.87 5.01
C ARG A 482 0.46 -0.92 5.44
N ASP A 483 0.53 0.32 5.00
CA ASP A 483 -0.44 1.35 5.39
C ASP A 483 -1.82 1.04 4.80
N MET A 484 -1.88 0.58 3.55
CA MET A 484 -3.12 0.11 2.91
C MET A 484 -3.75 -1.05 3.70
N VAL A 485 -2.98 -2.11 3.97
CA VAL A 485 -3.48 -3.28 4.73
C VAL A 485 -3.91 -2.89 6.15
N ARG A 486 -3.15 -2.00 6.81
CA ARG A 486 -3.48 -1.50 8.16
C ARG A 486 -4.81 -0.75 8.18
N THR A 487 -5.12 0.05 7.16
CA THR A 487 -6.41 0.77 7.10
C THR A 487 -7.56 -0.19 6.84
N VAL A 488 -7.43 -1.07 5.84
CA VAL A 488 -8.49 -2.01 5.45
C VAL A 488 -8.83 -2.98 6.61
N LEU A 489 -7.82 -3.43 7.37
CA LEU A 489 -8.04 -4.29 8.54
C LEU A 489 -8.41 -3.53 9.84
N ARG A 490 -8.44 -2.20 9.84
CA ARG A 490 -8.66 -1.41 11.08
C ARG A 490 -10.01 -1.72 11.72
N HIS A 491 -11.04 -1.93 10.91
CA HIS A 491 -12.42 -2.21 11.33
C HIS A 491 -12.97 -3.47 10.66
N ALA A 492 -12.13 -4.47 10.42
CA ALA A 492 -12.53 -5.75 9.83
C ALA A 492 -11.84 -6.90 10.57
N GLY A 493 -12.55 -8.01 10.78
CA GLY A 493 -11.95 -9.22 11.38
C GLY A 493 -11.36 -10.17 10.35
N ALA A 494 -11.61 -9.95 9.06
CA ALA A 494 -11.00 -10.71 7.96
C ALA A 494 -10.89 -9.87 6.69
N LEU A 495 -10.03 -10.31 5.78
CA LEU A 495 -9.81 -9.66 4.48
C LEU A 495 -9.79 -10.69 3.36
N ARG A 496 -10.63 -10.48 2.35
CA ARG A 496 -10.53 -11.14 1.05
C ARG A 496 -9.49 -10.41 0.19
N VAL A 497 -8.53 -11.14 -0.35
CA VAL A 497 -7.45 -10.61 -1.21
C VAL A 497 -7.63 -11.09 -2.65
#